data_AF-A0A8H3NLH9-F1
#
_entry.id   AF-A0A8H3NLH9-F1
#
_cell.length_a   1.000
_cell.length_b   1.000
_cell.length_c   1.000
_cell.angle_alpha   90.00
_cell.angle_beta   90.00
_cell.angle_gamma   90.00
#
_symmetry.space_group_name_H-M   'P 1'
#
loop_
_entity.id
_entity.type
_entity.pdbx_description
1 polymer ?
#
loop_
_entity_poly.entity_id
_entity_poly.type
_entity_poly.pdbx_seq_one_letter_code
_entity_poly.pdbx_strand_id
1 'polypeptide(L)'
;MSNLLSQGGVELADRYAPLWFFGQALNRPPCYPTWAFGGSPTSSDIYDDAHKTPAASQCGYPNVGCKCRNPGVGIGNRGPAFPIYFTYKRCNDNEVRVVYNLFYEKDGAEVVGIETGHD
;
A
#
# COMPACT_ATOMS: atom_id res chain seq x y z
N MET A 1 -21.47 -16.63 9.10
CA MET A 1 -21.59 -15.19 9.39
C MET A 1 -21.49 -14.88 10.88
N SER A 2 -22.31 -15.52 11.72
CA SER A 2 -22.37 -15.29 13.18
C SER A 2 -21.01 -15.45 13.89
N ASN A 3 -20.22 -16.47 13.53
CA ASN A 3 -18.87 -16.67 14.10
C ASN A 3 -17.83 -15.61 13.68
N LEU A 4 -18.03 -14.95 12.54
CA LEU A 4 -17.08 -13.94 12.04
C LEU A 4 -17.29 -12.57 12.74
N LEU A 5 -18.51 -12.33 13.24
CA LEU A 5 -18.90 -11.11 13.96
C LEU A 5 -18.72 -11.24 15.48
N SER A 6 -18.69 -12.47 16.01
CA SER A 6 -18.47 -12.72 17.43
C SER A 6 -17.07 -12.35 17.90
N GLN A 7 -16.09 -12.25 16.99
CA GLN A 7 -14.74 -11.75 17.28
C GLN A 7 -14.57 -10.25 16.97
N GLY A 8 -15.64 -9.46 17.06
CA GLY A 8 -15.60 -8.01 16.82
C GLY A 8 -15.43 -7.60 15.35
N GLY A 9 -15.45 -8.56 14.42
CA GLY A 9 -15.35 -8.32 12.97
C GLY A 9 -13.93 -8.36 12.40
N VAL A 10 -12.91 -8.69 13.21
CA VAL A 10 -11.52 -8.76 12.73
C VAL A 10 -11.31 -9.78 11.61
N GLU A 11 -11.93 -10.95 11.74
CA GLU A 11 -11.84 -12.01 10.74
C GLU A 11 -12.55 -11.63 9.43
N LEU A 12 -13.63 -10.83 9.50
CA LEU A 12 -14.24 -10.23 8.31
C LEU A 12 -13.31 -9.22 7.66
N ALA A 13 -12.66 -8.37 8.46
CA ALA A 13 -11.71 -7.38 7.96
C ALA A 13 -10.50 -8.04 7.29
N ASP A 14 -10.00 -9.15 7.79
CA ASP A 14 -8.89 -9.86 7.14
C ASP A 14 -9.35 -10.51 5.81
N ARG A 15 -10.48 -11.23 5.83
CA ARG A 15 -10.96 -12.01 4.67
C ARG A 15 -11.49 -11.17 3.51
N TYR A 16 -11.97 -9.96 3.78
CA TYR A 16 -12.51 -9.05 2.76
C TYR A 16 -11.49 -7.98 2.34
N ALA A 17 -10.20 -8.21 2.59
CA ALA A 17 -9.15 -7.37 2.03
C ALA A 17 -9.30 -7.31 0.49
N PRO A 18 -9.26 -6.11 -0.12
CA PRO A 18 -9.35 -5.95 -1.55
C PRO A 18 -8.27 -6.72 -2.33
N LEU A 19 -8.50 -6.89 -3.62
CA LEU A 19 -7.42 -7.18 -4.57
C LEU A 19 -6.94 -5.86 -5.16
N TRP A 20 -5.64 -5.57 -5.04
CA TRP A 20 -5.04 -4.39 -5.62
C TRP A 20 -4.39 -4.70 -6.97
N PHE A 21 -4.80 -3.95 -7.98
CA PHE A 21 -4.23 -3.97 -9.31
C PHE A 21 -3.41 -2.69 -9.52
N PHE A 22 -2.11 -2.84 -9.74
CA PHE A 22 -1.20 -1.71 -9.92
C PHE A 22 -0.96 -1.49 -11.42
N GLY A 23 -1.49 -0.39 -11.93
CA GLY A 23 -1.37 -0.01 -13.35
C GLY A 23 0.03 0.49 -13.70
N GLN A 24 0.41 0.33 -14.97
CA GLN A 24 1.66 0.85 -15.53
C GLN A 24 1.36 1.85 -16.65
N ALA A 25 2.02 3.01 -16.63
CA ALA A 25 1.93 4.00 -17.71
C ALA A 25 3.09 3.79 -18.69
N LEU A 26 2.80 3.65 -19.99
CA LEU A 26 3.82 3.49 -21.04
C LEU A 26 4.86 2.39 -20.73
N ASN A 27 4.41 1.25 -20.18
CA ASN A 27 5.26 0.14 -19.72
C ASN A 27 6.30 0.54 -18.66
N ARG A 28 6.03 1.59 -17.87
CA ARG A 28 6.82 1.96 -16.71
C ARG A 28 6.08 1.56 -15.42
N PRO A 29 6.75 0.83 -14.51
CA PRO A 29 6.15 0.45 -13.25
C PRO A 29 5.88 1.69 -12.39
N PRO A 30 4.78 1.68 -11.59
CA PRO A 30 4.55 2.70 -10.58
C PRO A 30 5.43 2.43 -9.35
N CYS A 31 5.36 3.32 -8.35
CA CYS A 31 5.73 2.92 -7.00
C CYS A 31 4.78 1.81 -6.52
N TYR A 32 5.33 0.87 -5.79
CA TYR A 32 4.64 -0.28 -5.25
C TYR A 32 4.51 -0.12 -3.72
N PRO A 33 3.41 -0.56 -3.10
CA PRO A 33 3.24 -0.38 -1.67
C PRO A 33 4.40 -0.97 -0.87
N THR A 34 4.82 -0.27 0.17
CA THR A 34 5.91 -0.68 1.06
C THR A 34 5.54 -0.41 2.51
N TRP A 35 6.40 -0.83 3.43
CA TRP A 35 6.20 -0.59 4.85
C TRP A 35 6.35 0.89 5.18
N ALA A 36 5.49 1.41 6.06
CA ALA A 36 5.61 2.79 6.56
C ALA A 36 6.78 2.94 7.56
N PHE A 37 7.09 1.84 8.24
CA PHE A 37 8.21 1.70 9.16
C PHE A 37 9.01 0.43 8.81
N GLY A 38 10.24 0.29 9.29
CA GLY A 38 11.13 -0.81 8.93
C GLY A 38 10.45 -2.17 9.12
N GLY A 39 10.57 -3.03 8.12
CA GLY A 39 9.85 -4.30 8.05
C GLY A 39 10.10 -5.01 6.72
N SER A 40 9.65 -6.25 6.61
CA SER A 40 9.74 -7.04 5.37
C SER A 40 8.69 -8.15 5.38
N PRO A 41 8.48 -8.90 4.28
CA PRO A 41 7.59 -10.06 4.30
C PRO A 41 8.04 -11.15 5.30
N THR A 42 9.28 -11.10 5.75
CA THR A 42 9.93 -12.10 6.61
C THR A 42 10.30 -11.57 8.00
N SER A 43 9.97 -10.31 8.32
CA SER A 43 10.31 -9.70 9.61
C SER A 43 9.17 -8.81 10.09
N SER A 44 8.97 -8.77 11.41
CA SER A 44 8.01 -7.85 12.03
C SER A 44 8.33 -6.38 11.73
N ASP A 45 7.29 -5.56 11.69
CA ASP A 45 7.38 -4.11 11.60
C ASP A 45 8.01 -3.53 12.90
N ILE A 46 8.87 -2.53 12.77
CA ILE A 46 9.54 -1.82 13.86
C ILE A 46 9.03 -0.38 13.90
N TYR A 47 8.12 -0.08 14.83
CA TYR A 47 7.46 1.22 14.91
C TYR A 47 8.25 2.23 15.75
N ASP A 48 9.30 2.80 15.18
CA ASP A 48 10.03 3.93 15.78
C ASP A 48 10.50 4.94 14.72
N ASP A 49 10.95 6.11 15.17
CA ASP A 49 11.40 7.20 14.29
C ASP A 49 12.63 6.84 13.45
N ALA A 50 13.53 5.99 13.97
CA ALA A 50 14.74 5.57 13.28
C ALA A 50 14.44 4.60 12.12
N HIS A 51 13.29 3.95 12.15
CA HIS A 51 12.84 3.00 11.15
C HIS A 51 11.74 3.53 10.24
N LYS A 52 11.37 4.83 10.29
CA LYS A 52 10.46 5.41 9.31
C LYS A 52 11.02 5.24 7.90
N THR A 53 10.18 4.78 6.97
CA THR A 53 10.56 4.69 5.57
C THR A 53 10.79 6.11 5.02
N PRO A 54 11.99 6.40 4.47
CA PRO A 54 12.28 7.73 3.96
C PRO A 54 11.44 8.04 2.72
N ALA A 55 11.11 9.32 2.54
CA ALA A 55 10.43 9.79 1.34
C ALA A 55 11.32 9.59 0.09
N ALA A 56 10.71 9.19 -1.01
CA ALA A 56 11.38 9.07 -2.30
C ALA A 56 11.17 10.34 -3.13
N SER A 57 12.22 10.83 -3.79
CA SER A 57 12.06 12.00 -4.68
C SER A 57 11.25 11.66 -5.94
N GLN A 58 10.55 12.67 -6.45
CA GLN A 58 9.82 12.58 -7.72
C GLN A 58 10.77 12.31 -8.92
N CYS A 59 10.17 11.84 -10.00
CA CYS A 59 10.81 11.75 -11.32
C CYS A 59 9.86 12.20 -12.40
N GLY A 60 10.41 12.52 -13.57
CA GLY A 60 9.64 12.82 -14.76
C GLY A 60 8.71 11.69 -15.19
N TYR A 61 7.48 12.05 -15.53
CA TYR A 61 6.55 11.14 -16.20
C TYR A 61 7.14 10.65 -17.55
N PRO A 62 7.01 9.35 -17.91
CA PRO A 62 6.24 8.29 -17.24
C PRO A 62 7.01 7.47 -16.20
N ASN A 63 8.25 7.81 -15.86
CA ASN A 63 9.11 7.01 -14.98
C ASN A 63 8.80 7.24 -13.48
N VAL A 64 7.54 7.10 -13.10
CA VAL A 64 7.05 7.48 -11.76
C VAL A 64 7.49 6.49 -10.67
N GLY A 65 7.71 5.21 -11.01
CA GLY A 65 8.26 4.19 -10.10
C GLY A 65 9.76 4.26 -9.84
N CYS A 66 10.43 5.36 -10.22
CA CYS A 66 11.85 5.54 -9.90
C CYS A 66 12.06 5.72 -8.38
N LYS A 67 13.24 5.37 -7.86
CA LYS A 67 13.70 5.70 -6.48
C LYS A 67 12.77 5.23 -5.34
N CYS A 68 11.78 4.41 -5.64
CA CYS A 68 10.88 3.77 -4.70
C CYS A 68 10.85 2.28 -5.00
N ARG A 69 10.28 1.51 -4.08
CA ARG A 69 9.98 0.09 -4.30
C ARG A 69 9.12 -0.04 -5.57
N ASN A 70 9.57 -0.90 -6.48
CA ASN A 70 8.79 -1.31 -7.64
C ASN A 70 8.41 -2.80 -7.51
N PRO A 71 7.47 -3.30 -8.34
CA PRO A 71 7.01 -4.68 -8.24
C PRO A 71 8.11 -5.72 -8.51
N GLY A 72 9.19 -5.36 -9.22
CA GLY A 72 10.25 -6.30 -9.61
C GLY A 72 9.81 -7.42 -10.55
N VAL A 73 8.57 -7.40 -11.04
CA VAL A 73 7.99 -8.42 -11.93
C VAL A 73 7.34 -7.76 -13.15
N GLY A 74 7.30 -8.51 -14.26
CA GLY A 74 6.70 -8.03 -15.52
C GLY A 74 5.17 -7.91 -15.46
N ILE A 75 4.59 -7.16 -16.40
CA ILE A 75 3.13 -6.99 -16.56
C ILE A 75 2.46 -8.37 -16.68
N GLY A 76 1.30 -8.53 -16.03
CA GLY A 76 0.53 -9.77 -16.03
C GLY A 76 0.95 -10.80 -14.98
N ASN A 77 1.99 -10.52 -14.19
CA ASN A 77 2.43 -11.39 -13.10
C ASN A 77 1.92 -10.90 -11.75
N ARG A 78 1.77 -11.84 -10.79
CA ARG A 78 1.47 -11.50 -9.40
C ARG A 78 2.61 -10.68 -8.81
N GLY A 79 2.28 -9.52 -8.25
CA GLY A 79 3.25 -8.67 -7.55
C GLY A 79 3.74 -9.30 -6.24
N PRO A 80 4.89 -8.84 -5.71
CA PRO A 80 5.44 -9.31 -4.44
C PRO A 80 4.50 -8.93 -3.28
N ALA A 81 4.66 -9.61 -2.14
CA ALA A 81 3.92 -9.28 -0.92
C ALA A 81 4.19 -7.84 -0.45
N PHE A 82 3.16 -7.18 0.06
CA PHE A 82 3.23 -5.81 0.57
C PHE A 82 2.35 -5.68 1.83
N PRO A 83 2.65 -4.73 2.72
CA PRO A 83 1.87 -4.53 3.93
C PRO A 83 0.54 -3.84 3.62
N ILE A 84 -0.51 -4.30 4.31
CA ILE A 84 -1.84 -3.69 4.29
C ILE A 84 -2.16 -3.33 5.73
N TYR A 85 -2.25 -2.03 6.01
CA TYR A 85 -2.65 -1.56 7.33
C TYR A 85 -4.16 -1.42 7.35
N PHE A 86 -4.82 -1.91 8.39
CA PHE A 86 -6.26 -1.72 8.48
C PHE A 86 -6.73 -1.41 9.89
N THR A 87 -7.80 -0.62 9.94
CA THR A 87 -8.61 -0.41 11.14
C THR A 87 -10.00 -0.92 10.86
N TYR A 88 -10.62 -1.55 11.84
CA TYR A 88 -11.99 -2.03 11.72
C TYR A 88 -12.83 -1.58 12.92
N LYS A 89 -14.12 -1.39 12.69
CA LYS A 89 -15.10 -1.08 13.72
C LYS A 89 -16.38 -1.83 13.44
N ARG A 90 -16.84 -2.66 14.39
CA ARG A 90 -18.21 -3.17 14.38
C ARG A 90 -19.17 -2.01 14.62
N CYS A 91 -20.03 -1.74 13.65
CA CYS A 91 -21.01 -0.65 13.72
C CYS A 91 -22.31 -1.11 14.39
N ASN A 92 -22.75 -2.34 14.10
CA ASN A 92 -23.92 -2.99 14.70
C ASN A 92 -23.80 -4.53 14.53
N ASP A 93 -24.90 -5.26 14.70
CA ASP A 93 -24.91 -6.72 14.58
C ASP A 93 -24.71 -7.25 13.17
N ASN A 94 -24.85 -6.42 12.14
CA ASN A 94 -24.78 -6.80 10.74
C ASN A 94 -23.74 -6.01 9.92
N GLU A 95 -23.02 -5.08 10.54
CA GLU A 95 -22.10 -4.17 9.84
C GLU A 95 -20.76 -4.07 10.56
N VAL A 96 -19.69 -4.22 9.77
CA VAL A 96 -18.32 -3.89 10.15
C VAL A 96 -17.78 -2.93 9.10
N ARG A 97 -17.28 -1.78 9.55
CA ARG A 97 -16.56 -0.84 8.69
C ARG A 97 -15.08 -1.14 8.77
N VAL A 98 -14.42 -1.24 7.62
CA VAL A 98 -12.99 -1.49 7.52
C VAL A 98 -12.37 -0.42 6.63
N VAL A 99 -11.23 0.10 7.07
CA VAL A 99 -10.40 1.02 6.28
C VAL A 99 -9.07 0.32 6.05
N TYR A 100 -8.76 0.03 4.79
CA TYR A 100 -7.46 -0.48 4.38
C TYR A 100 -6.61 0.66 3.85
N ASN A 101 -5.35 0.71 4.26
CA ASN A 101 -4.41 1.75 3.92
C ASN A 101 -3.15 1.10 3.34
N LEU A 102 -2.67 1.69 2.25
CA LEU A 102 -1.41 1.35 1.63
C LEU A 102 -0.47 2.54 1.80
N PHE A 103 0.79 2.26 2.09
CA PHE A 103 1.83 3.27 2.15
C PHE A 103 2.70 3.21 0.90
N TYR A 104 3.02 4.39 0.36
CA TYR A 104 3.93 4.58 -0.75
C TYR A 104 4.98 5.60 -0.34
N GLU A 105 6.23 5.40 -0.77
CA GLU A 105 7.35 6.31 -0.46
C GLU A 105 7.19 7.69 -1.10
N LYS A 106 6.31 7.77 -2.11
CA LYS A 106 5.93 9.01 -2.77
C LYS A 106 4.63 8.82 -3.56
N ASP A 107 4.02 9.95 -3.87
CA ASP A 107 2.94 10.08 -4.83
C ASP A 107 3.30 11.19 -5.82
N GLY A 108 2.90 11.02 -7.08
CA GLY A 108 3.12 12.01 -8.13
C GLY A 108 4.44 11.92 -8.90
N ALA A 109 4.61 12.93 -9.76
CA ALA A 109 5.64 12.99 -10.78
C ALA A 109 5.89 14.44 -11.24
N GLU A 110 7.02 14.66 -11.90
CA GLU A 110 7.26 15.90 -12.64
C GLU A 110 6.67 15.77 -14.05
N VAL A 111 5.80 16.70 -14.45
CA VAL A 111 5.14 16.73 -15.75
C VAL A 111 5.33 18.11 -16.37
N VAL A 112 6.19 18.24 -17.38
CA VAL A 112 6.44 19.51 -18.10
C VAL A 112 6.82 20.65 -17.12
N GLY A 113 7.67 20.33 -16.14
CA GLY A 113 8.11 21.28 -15.11
C GLY A 113 7.09 21.56 -13.99
N ILE A 114 6.00 20.80 -13.93
CA ILE A 114 5.02 20.84 -12.84
C ILE A 114 5.23 19.63 -11.93
N GLU A 115 5.53 19.87 -10.66
CA GLU A 115 5.53 18.85 -9.63
C GLU A 115 4.08 18.52 -9.23
N THR A 116 3.73 17.24 -9.23
CA THR A 116 2.39 16.74 -8.89
C THR A 116 2.49 15.83 -7.67
N GLY A 117 1.39 15.63 -6.94
CA GLY A 117 1.37 14.74 -5.77
C GLY A 117 1.37 15.50 -4.44
N HIS A 118 1.67 14.78 -3.37
CA HIS A 118 1.76 15.33 -2.01
C HIS A 118 3.24 15.56 -1.65
N ASP A 119 3.49 16.68 -0.94
CA ASP A 119 4.81 17.05 -0.39
C ASP A 119 5.19 16.23 0.84
#